data_AF-A0A8J4SXS4-F1
#
_entry.id   AF-A0A8J4SXS4-F1
#
_cell.length_a   1.000
_cell.length_b   1.000
_cell.length_c   1.000
_cell.angle_alpha   90.00
_cell.angle_beta   90.00
_cell.angle_gamma   90.00
#
_symmetry.space_group_name_H-M   'P 1'
#
loop_
_entity.id
_entity.type
_entity.pdbx_description
1 polymer ?
#
loop_
_entity_poly.entity_id
_entity_poly.type
_entity_poly.pdbx_seq_one_letter_code
_entity_poly.pdbx_strand_id
1 'polypeptide(L)'
;MPKSSSPKNSPKKSPGGKKSPGKKSSPNKKKQDVGPPVDNGMQTEETSVCFLCMKSFKDPAAVQAHLVLMNHMAPFNFKEQQCRACKSIVNIKDVEQHKCPVLKANFLRLMSCSVSLDYGPPYRCLYCRSKRCDSRVELAMHLLCYHRPNKPPGHCGMCSFTYEEPPALPPPNLPPLPANADQEKKQTHAQELKIAREKQMCEYSEVATPGLDNLRIHISNEHVPAYTLWSRRNILEDSELRFPYVCPLCSWAMKSNYELHAHILGCHGNPSQIQNDLKVCAMCGFTASTDSGLNRHILVNHTEALKRLGNLWIRRELMMNVTDPGTTCIYCWQTFKHDFQLQAHLLVAHVTSHELRCGWCNIEFTSCPDPILGFMIMQHHEYNHGRTLHETALQYKYTCEPLKDPLPEVPDKQILIDARLAQSGDRPDLPKGKKSSPNRSPKSKSPKSKSPKSGSKGKK
;
A
#
# COMPACT_ATOMS: atom_id res chain seq x y z
N MET A 1 23.79 4.96 -52.05
CA MET A 1 24.79 5.41 -53.05
C MET A 1 24.59 6.90 -53.28
N PRO A 2 25.60 7.78 -53.47
CA PRO A 2 27.07 7.70 -53.35
C PRO A 2 27.60 8.50 -52.10
N LYS A 3 28.74 8.21 -51.45
CA LYS A 3 30.19 8.43 -51.80
C LYS A 3 30.52 9.92 -52.08
N SER A 4 31.12 10.68 -51.16
CA SER A 4 32.54 10.74 -50.71
C SER A 4 33.36 11.82 -51.44
N SER A 5 34.08 12.70 -50.72
CA SER A 5 35.49 13.09 -51.01
C SER A 5 36.01 14.24 -50.12
N SER A 6 37.15 14.00 -49.46
CA SER A 6 38.09 14.98 -48.87
C SER A 6 38.89 15.73 -49.97
N PRO A 7 39.71 16.78 -49.66
CA PRO A 7 41.13 16.64 -49.18
C PRO A 7 41.58 17.78 -48.21
N LYS A 8 42.48 17.63 -47.19
CA LYS A 8 43.95 17.40 -47.07
C LYS A 8 44.91 18.51 -47.60
N ASN A 9 45.65 19.17 -46.66
CA ASN A 9 47.11 19.46 -46.57
C ASN A 9 47.41 20.78 -45.78
N SER A 10 47.91 20.76 -44.52
CA SER A 10 49.33 20.78 -44.00
C SER A 10 50.04 22.16 -44.10
N PRO A 11 51.12 22.56 -43.32
CA PRO A 11 52.04 21.75 -42.48
C PRO A 11 52.67 22.38 -41.17
N LYS A 12 53.34 21.50 -40.37
CA LYS A 12 54.63 21.62 -39.60
C LYS A 12 54.92 22.76 -38.58
N LYS A 13 55.23 22.39 -37.31
CA LYS A 13 56.58 22.39 -36.66
C LYS A 13 56.51 22.09 -35.13
N SER A 14 57.38 21.21 -34.65
CA SER A 14 57.82 21.03 -33.23
C SER A 14 59.19 21.73 -33.04
N PRO A 15 59.96 21.67 -31.91
CA PRO A 15 59.82 20.94 -30.63
C PRO A 15 60.35 21.67 -29.33
N GLY A 16 60.31 20.97 -28.18
CA GLY A 16 61.13 21.23 -26.96
C GLY A 16 60.31 21.13 -25.66
N GLY A 17 60.69 20.51 -24.54
CA GLY A 17 61.90 19.83 -24.08
C GLY A 17 61.94 19.86 -22.53
N LYS A 18 61.75 18.70 -21.88
CA LYS A 18 62.15 18.22 -20.51
C LYS A 18 62.37 19.22 -19.33
N LYS A 19 61.77 18.92 -18.15
CA LYS A 19 62.45 18.45 -16.90
C LYS A 19 61.51 18.43 -15.67
N SER A 20 61.61 17.38 -14.87
CA SER A 20 61.12 17.29 -13.48
C SER A 20 62.14 17.87 -12.48
N PRO A 21 61.74 18.16 -11.23
CA PRO A 21 62.30 17.39 -10.10
C PRO A 21 61.31 17.11 -8.93
N GLY A 22 61.60 16.05 -8.13
CA GLY A 22 61.04 15.82 -6.77
C GLY A 22 61.69 16.76 -5.73
N LYS A 23 61.34 16.80 -4.43
CA LYS A 23 60.78 15.81 -3.49
C LYS A 23 60.47 16.50 -2.12
N LYS A 24 59.58 15.91 -1.31
CA LYS A 24 59.33 16.05 0.17
C LYS A 24 58.55 17.31 0.62
N SER A 25 57.55 17.28 1.51
CA SER A 25 57.31 16.46 2.73
C SER A 25 55.82 16.44 3.13
N SER A 26 55.35 15.35 3.75
CA SER A 26 54.05 15.26 4.47
C SER A 26 54.18 15.83 5.91
N PRO A 27 53.06 16.11 6.65
CA PRO A 27 52.33 15.02 7.31
C PRO A 27 50.79 15.17 7.39
N ASN A 28 50.13 14.03 7.14
CA ASN A 28 49.06 13.42 7.95
C ASN A 28 47.77 14.23 8.32
N LYS A 29 46.68 13.97 7.60
CA LYS A 29 45.31 14.04 8.13
C LYS A 29 44.45 12.94 7.49
N LYS A 30 43.97 12.00 8.32
CA LYS A 30 43.13 10.85 7.94
C LYS A 30 41.91 11.30 7.11
N LYS A 31 41.85 10.88 5.84
CA LYS A 31 40.61 10.89 5.04
C LYS A 31 39.80 9.65 5.38
N GLN A 32 38.57 9.86 5.83
CA GLN A 32 37.53 8.84 5.76
C GLN A 32 37.23 8.58 4.29
N ASP A 33 37.19 7.30 3.94
CA ASP A 33 36.92 6.80 2.62
C ASP A 33 35.43 6.99 2.32
N VAL A 34 35.08 8.09 1.67
CA VAL A 34 33.75 8.27 1.09
C VAL A 34 33.83 7.63 -0.28
N GLY A 35 33.33 6.40 -0.38
CA GLY A 35 33.14 5.72 -1.65
C GLY A 35 32.36 6.62 -2.63
N PRO A 36 32.57 6.46 -3.95
CA PRO A 36 31.90 7.29 -4.93
C PRO A 36 30.38 7.21 -4.75
N PRO A 37 29.63 8.29 -5.04
CA PRO A 37 28.18 8.30 -4.92
C PRO A 37 27.64 7.13 -5.74
N VAL A 38 26.87 6.25 -5.10
CA VAL A 38 26.09 5.24 -5.80
C VAL A 38 25.10 6.01 -6.65
N ASP A 39 25.31 5.95 -7.96
CA ASP A 39 24.34 6.42 -8.94
C ASP A 39 23.10 5.55 -8.76
N ASN A 40 22.13 6.06 -8.01
CA ASN A 40 20.82 5.43 -7.85
C ASN A 40 20.12 5.55 -9.20
N GLY A 41 20.47 4.66 -10.13
CA GLY A 41 19.81 4.55 -11.41
C GLY A 41 18.31 4.49 -11.17
N MET A 42 17.59 5.50 -11.63
CA MET A 42 16.14 5.52 -11.58
C MET A 42 15.66 4.28 -12.35
N GLN A 43 15.11 3.31 -11.64
CA GLN A 43 14.33 2.23 -12.23
C GLN A 43 13.09 2.88 -12.85
N THR A 44 13.15 3.11 -14.16
CA THR A 44 12.20 3.97 -14.89
C THR A 44 11.08 3.20 -15.56
N GLU A 45 11.15 1.86 -15.59
CA GLU A 45 10.15 1.02 -16.26
C GLU A 45 9.74 -0.14 -15.34
N GLU A 46 8.43 -0.24 -15.09
CA GLU A 46 7.84 -1.42 -14.44
C GLU A 46 8.02 -2.64 -15.34
N THR A 47 8.49 -3.73 -14.76
CA THR A 47 8.84 -4.89 -15.55
C THR A 47 7.58 -5.69 -15.81
N SER A 48 7.16 -5.79 -17.07
CA SER A 48 6.09 -6.72 -17.46
C SER A 48 6.65 -8.16 -17.50
N VAL A 49 7.30 -8.61 -16.42
CA VAL A 49 8.02 -9.89 -16.33
C VAL A 49 7.50 -10.67 -15.13
N CYS A 50 7.29 -11.96 -15.27
CA CYS A 50 7.02 -12.85 -14.13
C CYS A 50 8.33 -13.25 -13.45
N PHE A 51 8.52 -12.92 -12.17
CA PHE A 51 9.76 -13.24 -11.45
C PHE A 51 9.92 -14.73 -11.10
N LEU A 52 8.88 -15.56 -11.27
CA LEU A 52 8.99 -17.02 -11.08
C LEU A 52 9.54 -17.75 -12.31
N CYS A 53 9.15 -17.31 -13.51
CA CYS A 53 9.50 -18.00 -14.76
C CYS A 53 10.32 -17.15 -15.74
N MET A 54 10.57 -15.89 -15.39
CA MET A 54 11.32 -14.90 -16.18
C MET A 54 10.75 -14.60 -17.57
N LYS A 55 9.49 -14.98 -17.83
CA LYS A 55 8.80 -14.61 -19.07
C LYS A 55 8.39 -13.14 -19.04
N SER A 56 8.72 -12.42 -20.12
CA SER A 56 8.16 -11.11 -20.43
C SER A 56 6.78 -11.22 -21.08
N PHE A 57 5.91 -10.29 -20.73
CA PHE A 57 4.53 -10.14 -21.18
C PHE A 57 4.35 -8.75 -21.79
N LYS A 58 3.25 -8.58 -22.52
CA LYS A 58 2.90 -7.31 -23.17
C LYS A 58 2.68 -6.16 -22.18
N ASP A 59 2.08 -6.44 -21.04
CA ASP A 59 1.76 -5.45 -20.01
C ASP A 59 1.58 -6.09 -18.62
N PRO A 60 1.51 -5.29 -17.54
CA PRO A 60 1.36 -5.83 -16.20
C PRO A 60 0.04 -6.56 -15.95
N ALA A 61 -1.03 -6.21 -16.67
CA ALA A 61 -2.30 -6.92 -16.58
C ALA A 61 -2.19 -8.37 -17.07
N ALA A 62 -1.38 -8.62 -18.12
CA ALA A 62 -1.04 -9.95 -18.57
C ALA A 62 -0.21 -10.73 -17.53
N VAL A 63 0.72 -10.07 -16.81
CA VAL A 63 1.47 -10.69 -15.71
C VAL A 63 0.52 -11.13 -14.58
N GLN A 64 -0.39 -10.26 -14.15
CA GLN A 64 -1.37 -10.62 -13.11
C GLN A 64 -2.27 -11.80 -13.53
N ALA A 65 -2.77 -11.78 -14.78
CA ALA A 65 -3.58 -12.85 -15.33
C ALA A 65 -2.81 -14.18 -15.36
N HIS A 66 -1.54 -14.13 -15.78
CA HIS A 66 -0.65 -15.27 -15.80
C HIS A 66 -0.41 -15.85 -14.40
N LEU A 67 -0.08 -15.03 -13.41
CA LEU A 67 0.22 -15.51 -12.05
C LEU A 67 -0.99 -16.19 -11.39
N VAL A 68 -2.18 -15.63 -11.57
CA VAL A 68 -3.40 -16.18 -10.96
C VAL A 68 -3.89 -17.43 -11.69
N LEU A 69 -3.63 -17.56 -12.99
CA LEU A 69 -4.17 -18.68 -13.78
C LEU A 69 -3.17 -19.79 -14.08
N MET A 70 -1.87 -19.52 -14.14
CA MET A 70 -0.88 -20.51 -14.53
C MET A 70 -0.17 -21.07 -13.30
N ASN A 71 -0.21 -22.40 -13.17
CA ASN A 71 0.46 -23.07 -12.06
C ASN A 71 1.97 -23.14 -12.31
N HIS A 72 2.74 -22.53 -11.42
CA HIS A 72 4.20 -22.54 -11.40
C HIS A 72 4.77 -23.63 -10.46
N MET A 73 3.90 -24.30 -9.70
CA MET A 73 4.29 -25.25 -8.66
C MET A 73 4.29 -26.69 -9.21
N ALA A 74 5.10 -27.54 -8.60
CA ALA A 74 5.17 -28.97 -8.90
C ALA A 74 3.75 -29.61 -8.93
N PRO A 75 3.47 -30.53 -9.87
CA PRO A 75 4.41 -31.20 -10.79
C PRO A 75 4.80 -30.37 -12.03
N PHE A 76 4.23 -29.17 -12.19
CA PHE A 76 4.51 -28.28 -13.31
C PHE A 76 5.81 -27.52 -13.09
N ASN A 77 6.37 -26.97 -14.17
CA ASN A 77 7.63 -26.24 -14.13
C ASN A 77 7.56 -24.99 -15.02
N PHE A 78 8.69 -24.30 -15.17
CA PHE A 78 8.76 -23.09 -15.98
C PHE A 78 8.55 -23.33 -17.48
N LYS A 79 8.62 -24.56 -18.01
CA LYS A 79 8.38 -24.86 -19.43
C LYS A 79 6.93 -25.23 -19.72
N GLU A 80 6.34 -26.03 -18.85
CA GLU A 80 4.98 -26.53 -18.98
C GLU A 80 4.18 -26.17 -17.74
N GLN A 81 3.13 -25.37 -17.94
CA GLN A 81 2.30 -24.85 -16.88
C GLN A 81 0.85 -25.29 -17.09
N GLN A 82 0.16 -25.65 -16.02
CA GLN A 82 -1.26 -25.96 -16.10
C GLN A 82 -2.11 -24.70 -15.88
N CYS A 83 -3.08 -24.47 -16.74
CA CYS A 83 -4.09 -23.46 -16.51
C CYS A 83 -5.06 -23.91 -15.40
N ARG A 84 -5.18 -23.14 -14.33
CA ARG A 84 -6.07 -23.41 -13.19
C ARG A 84 -7.55 -23.38 -13.59
N ALA A 85 -7.92 -22.61 -14.61
CA ALA A 85 -9.30 -22.46 -15.07
C ALA A 85 -9.76 -23.64 -15.95
N CYS A 86 -9.04 -23.95 -17.04
CA CYS A 86 -9.47 -24.98 -18.00
C CYS A 86 -8.69 -26.31 -17.87
N LYS A 87 -7.71 -26.39 -16.96
CA LYS A 87 -6.87 -27.57 -16.68
C LYS A 87 -5.93 -28.00 -17.81
N SER A 88 -5.89 -27.31 -18.94
CA SER A 88 -4.95 -27.61 -20.03
C SER A 88 -3.51 -27.33 -19.63
N ILE A 89 -2.59 -28.17 -20.10
CA ILE A 89 -1.14 -27.93 -20.02
C ILE A 89 -0.75 -27.03 -21.19
N VAL A 90 -0.02 -25.95 -20.90
CA VAL A 90 0.37 -24.92 -21.86
C VAL A 90 1.87 -24.70 -21.77
N ASN A 91 2.53 -24.61 -22.92
CA ASN A 91 3.94 -24.26 -22.96
C ASN A 91 4.12 -22.79 -22.59
N ILE A 92 5.18 -22.45 -21.84
CA ILE A 92 5.52 -21.07 -21.45
C ILE A 92 5.55 -20.10 -22.63
N LYS A 93 5.88 -20.54 -23.84
CA LYS A 93 5.85 -19.67 -25.03
C LYS A 93 4.44 -19.17 -25.35
N ASP A 94 3.43 -20.01 -25.12
CA ASP A 94 2.05 -19.82 -25.56
C ASP A 94 1.10 -19.35 -24.43
N VAL A 95 1.59 -19.22 -23.19
CA VAL A 95 0.73 -18.88 -22.03
C VAL A 95 0.04 -17.53 -22.15
N GLU A 96 0.64 -16.58 -22.86
CA GLU A 96 0.04 -15.25 -23.05
C GLU A 96 -1.07 -15.28 -24.10
N GLN A 97 -1.00 -16.21 -25.05
CA GLN A 97 -1.99 -16.43 -26.10
C GLN A 97 -3.08 -17.41 -25.67
N HIS A 98 -2.89 -18.12 -24.55
CA HIS A 98 -3.88 -19.03 -24.03
C HIS A 98 -5.18 -18.27 -23.67
N LYS A 99 -6.33 -18.80 -24.12
CA LYS A 99 -7.64 -18.14 -24.03
C LYS A 99 -7.96 -17.63 -22.62
N CYS A 100 -7.66 -18.40 -21.57
CA CYS A 100 -7.97 -18.03 -20.19
C CYS A 100 -7.17 -16.79 -19.71
N PRO A 101 -5.83 -16.76 -19.78
CA PRO A 101 -5.02 -15.57 -19.55
C PRO A 101 -5.41 -14.36 -20.41
N VAL A 102 -5.71 -14.54 -21.70
CA VAL A 102 -6.14 -13.43 -22.58
C VAL A 102 -7.42 -12.78 -22.06
N LEU A 103 -8.47 -13.57 -21.82
CA LEU A 103 -9.74 -13.06 -21.30
C LEU A 103 -9.56 -12.39 -19.95
N LYS A 104 -8.73 -12.99 -19.08
CA LYS A 104 -8.47 -12.44 -17.76
C LYS A 104 -7.69 -11.12 -17.84
N ALA A 105 -6.66 -11.03 -18.66
CA ALA A 105 -5.91 -9.79 -18.86
C ALA A 105 -6.79 -8.67 -19.43
N ASN A 106 -7.69 -8.99 -20.38
CA ASN A 106 -8.66 -8.02 -20.92
C ASN A 106 -9.60 -7.49 -19.83
N PHE A 107 -10.10 -8.37 -18.96
CA PHE A 107 -10.88 -7.94 -17.80
C PHE A 107 -10.07 -6.99 -16.91
N LEU A 108 -8.84 -7.36 -16.53
CA LEU A 108 -8.02 -6.52 -15.64
C LEU A 108 -7.73 -5.14 -16.26
N ARG A 109 -7.44 -5.07 -17.57
CA ARG A 109 -7.27 -3.81 -18.31
C ARG A 109 -8.54 -2.96 -18.30
N LEU A 110 -9.70 -3.58 -18.51
CA LEU A 110 -10.98 -2.88 -18.46
C LEU A 110 -11.18 -2.25 -17.08
N MET A 111 -10.92 -2.99 -16.01
CA MET A 111 -11.13 -2.51 -14.64
C MET A 111 -10.18 -1.37 -14.26
N SER A 112 -8.96 -1.34 -14.78
CA SER A 112 -7.95 -0.33 -14.44
C SER A 112 -7.95 0.91 -15.34
N CYS A 113 -8.77 0.93 -16.40
CA CYS A 113 -8.78 2.01 -17.38
C CYS A 113 -9.63 3.21 -16.97
N SER A 114 -9.49 4.30 -17.71
CA SER A 114 -10.17 5.58 -17.47
C SER A 114 -11.69 5.54 -17.57
N VAL A 115 -12.23 4.56 -18.29
CA VAL A 115 -13.68 4.38 -18.43
C VAL A 115 -14.27 3.79 -17.15
N SER A 116 -13.61 2.81 -16.55
CA SER A 116 -14.09 2.15 -15.32
C SER A 116 -13.79 2.94 -14.06
N LEU A 117 -12.81 3.85 -14.13
CA LEU A 117 -12.32 4.64 -13.01
C LEU A 117 -12.49 6.16 -13.25
N ASP A 118 -13.46 6.55 -14.07
CA ASP A 118 -13.75 7.94 -14.47
C ASP A 118 -13.88 8.91 -13.27
N TYR A 119 -14.29 8.40 -12.11
CA TYR A 119 -14.40 9.13 -10.85
C TYR A 119 -13.26 8.89 -9.85
N GLY A 120 -12.14 8.37 -10.32
CA GLY A 120 -10.92 8.12 -9.55
C GLY A 120 -10.85 6.73 -8.89
N PRO A 121 -9.65 6.22 -8.61
CA PRO A 121 -9.46 4.89 -8.03
C PRO A 121 -10.10 4.70 -6.65
N PRO A 122 -10.57 3.50 -6.30
CA PRO A 122 -11.32 3.20 -5.06
C PRO A 122 -10.44 3.11 -3.79
N TYR A 123 -9.25 3.71 -3.82
CA TYR A 123 -8.28 3.76 -2.72
C TYR A 123 -7.70 5.17 -2.55
N ARG A 124 -8.40 6.19 -3.07
CA ARG A 124 -8.04 7.61 -2.99
C ARG A 124 -9.07 8.34 -2.12
N CYS A 125 -8.62 9.00 -1.05
CA CYS A 125 -9.50 9.76 -0.17
C CYS A 125 -9.80 11.17 -0.70
N LEU A 126 -11.07 11.48 -0.91
CA LEU A 126 -11.50 12.77 -1.47
C LEU A 126 -11.41 13.93 -0.46
N TYR A 127 -11.49 13.64 0.84
CA TYR A 127 -11.34 14.65 1.89
C TYR A 127 -9.87 15.02 2.15
N CYS A 128 -8.94 14.09 1.91
CA CYS A 128 -7.50 14.29 2.09
C CYS A 128 -6.79 14.61 0.76
N ARG A 129 -7.37 15.47 -0.08
CA ARG A 129 -6.75 15.91 -1.34
C ARG A 129 -6.28 14.72 -2.22
N SER A 130 -7.14 13.72 -2.37
CA SER A 130 -6.85 12.49 -3.10
C SER A 130 -5.64 11.70 -2.55
N LYS A 131 -5.39 11.76 -1.25
CA LYS A 131 -4.37 10.94 -0.60
C LYS A 131 -4.60 9.46 -0.93
N ARG A 132 -3.52 8.78 -1.31
CA ARG A 132 -3.46 7.33 -1.53
C ARG A 132 -3.55 6.60 -0.20
N CYS A 133 -4.49 5.67 -0.10
CA CYS A 133 -4.48 4.57 0.87
C CYS A 133 -3.90 3.32 0.18
N ASP A 134 -3.40 2.35 0.96
CA ASP A 134 -2.79 1.14 0.41
C ASP A 134 -3.84 0.14 -0.07
N SER A 135 -5.11 0.31 0.28
CA SER A 135 -6.22 -0.46 -0.29
C SER A 135 -7.56 0.26 -0.18
N ARG A 136 -8.59 -0.28 -0.84
CA ARG A 136 -9.98 0.17 -0.62
C ARG A 136 -10.49 -0.11 0.81
N VAL A 137 -9.98 -1.15 1.46
CA VAL A 137 -10.29 -1.48 2.86
C VAL A 137 -9.71 -0.41 3.77
N GLU A 138 -8.45 -0.05 3.53
CA GLU A 138 -7.81 1.02 4.28
C GLU A 138 -8.48 2.37 4.02
N LEU A 139 -8.93 2.65 2.78
CA LEU A 139 -9.74 3.83 2.51
C LEU A 139 -11.02 3.84 3.36
N ALA A 140 -11.74 2.72 3.45
CA ALA A 140 -12.94 2.63 4.28
C ALA A 140 -12.63 2.90 5.76
N MET A 141 -11.58 2.29 6.30
CA MET A 141 -11.15 2.53 7.68
C MET A 141 -10.68 3.98 7.88
N HIS A 142 -9.95 4.54 6.93
CA HIS A 142 -9.52 5.93 6.94
C HIS A 142 -10.74 6.87 7.00
N LEU A 143 -11.77 6.64 6.19
CA LEU A 143 -12.99 7.45 6.22
C LEU A 143 -13.70 7.34 7.57
N LEU A 144 -13.85 6.14 8.11
CA LEU A 144 -14.51 5.92 9.41
C LEU A 144 -13.68 6.36 10.61
N CYS A 145 -12.36 6.50 10.48
CA CYS A 145 -11.49 6.92 11.58
C CYS A 145 -11.18 8.43 11.54
N TYR A 146 -11.01 9.02 10.35
CA TYR A 146 -10.71 10.46 10.19
C TYR A 146 -11.96 11.30 9.93
N HIS A 147 -12.84 10.85 9.04
CA HIS A 147 -13.89 11.69 8.43
C HIS A 147 -15.31 11.33 8.88
N ARG A 148 -15.40 10.48 9.90
CA ARG A 148 -16.66 10.03 10.45
C ARG A 148 -17.55 11.21 10.88
N PRO A 149 -18.84 11.22 10.51
CA PRO A 149 -19.75 12.27 10.97
C PRO A 149 -19.79 12.35 12.49
N ASN A 150 -19.82 13.57 13.03
CA ASN A 150 -19.89 13.84 14.47
C ASN A 150 -18.74 13.25 15.31
N LYS A 151 -17.59 12.95 14.68
CA LYS A 151 -16.40 12.49 15.39
C LYS A 151 -15.90 13.58 16.35
N PRO A 152 -15.59 13.25 17.62
CA PRO A 152 -14.94 14.19 18.51
C PRO A 152 -13.54 14.57 17.99
N PRO A 153 -13.14 15.85 18.12
CA PRO A 153 -11.79 16.31 17.79
C PRO A 153 -10.71 15.48 18.51
N GLY A 154 -9.62 15.17 17.83
CA GLY A 154 -8.48 14.41 18.41
C GLY A 154 -8.76 12.95 18.80
N HIS A 155 -9.86 12.34 18.33
CA HIS A 155 -10.19 10.93 18.61
C HIS A 155 -10.30 10.10 17.34
N CYS A 156 -9.94 8.82 17.40
CA CYS A 156 -10.27 7.86 16.36
C CYS A 156 -11.79 7.77 16.21
N GLY A 157 -12.28 7.79 14.97
CA GLY A 157 -13.71 7.65 14.72
C GLY A 157 -14.26 6.26 15.06
N MET A 158 -13.46 5.22 15.23
CA MET A 158 -13.96 3.86 15.49
C MET A 158 -13.70 3.35 16.91
N CYS A 159 -12.85 4.01 17.70
CA CYS A 159 -12.51 3.58 19.04
C CYS A 159 -12.09 4.75 19.94
N SER A 160 -11.67 4.47 21.18
CA SER A 160 -11.27 5.47 22.17
C SER A 160 -9.84 6.00 22.01
N PHE A 161 -9.10 5.61 20.96
CA PHE A 161 -7.76 6.10 20.70
C PHE A 161 -7.74 7.63 20.46
N THR A 162 -6.73 8.32 21.02
CA THR A 162 -6.59 9.78 20.92
C THR A 162 -5.30 10.19 20.19
N TYR A 163 -5.33 11.36 19.54
CA TYR A 163 -4.20 11.94 18.83
C TYR A 163 -4.25 13.47 18.84
N GLU A 164 -3.10 14.10 18.56
CA GLU A 164 -3.01 15.55 18.42
C GLU A 164 -3.53 16.00 17.05
N GLU A 165 -4.63 16.76 17.05
CA GLU A 165 -5.23 17.25 15.82
C GLU A 165 -4.48 18.50 15.30
N PRO A 166 -4.18 18.57 14.00
CA PRO A 166 -3.56 19.77 13.44
C PRO A 166 -4.45 21.00 13.62
N PRO A 167 -3.84 22.20 13.76
CA PRO A 167 -4.60 23.43 13.81
C PRO A 167 -5.41 23.61 12.53
N ALA A 168 -6.62 24.17 12.67
CA ALA A 168 -7.47 24.48 11.52
C ALA A 168 -6.76 25.49 10.61
N LEU A 169 -6.92 25.32 9.30
CA LEU A 169 -6.40 26.28 8.34
C LEU A 169 -7.05 27.65 8.58
N PRO A 170 -6.27 28.75 8.55
CA PRO A 170 -6.84 30.09 8.67
C PRO A 170 -7.78 30.36 7.50
N PRO A 171 -8.80 31.22 7.64
CA PRO A 171 -9.65 31.61 6.54
C PRO A 171 -8.83 32.27 5.41
N PRO A 172 -9.24 32.13 4.13
CA PRO A 172 -8.54 32.78 3.02
C PRO A 172 -8.45 34.29 3.23
N ASN A 173 -7.29 34.86 2.89
CA ASN A 173 -7.04 36.29 3.00
C ASN A 173 -7.77 37.04 1.87
N LEU A 174 -9.04 37.38 2.11
CA LEU A 174 -9.86 38.21 1.22
C LEU A 174 -10.39 39.45 1.95
N PRO A 175 -10.44 40.62 1.29
CA PRO A 175 -10.99 41.82 1.87
C PRO A 175 -12.45 41.60 2.32
N PRO A 176 -12.84 42.04 3.52
CA PRO A 176 -14.21 41.92 3.98
C PRO A 176 -15.16 42.76 3.12
N LEU A 177 -16.38 42.24 2.94
CA LEU A 177 -17.40 42.89 2.12
C LEU A 177 -17.80 44.25 2.72
N PRO A 178 -17.86 45.34 1.93
CA PRO A 178 -18.41 46.61 2.41
C PRO A 178 -19.87 46.48 2.84
N ALA A 179 -20.26 47.15 3.93
CA ALA A 179 -21.62 47.06 4.49
C ALA A 179 -22.73 47.46 3.48
N ASN A 180 -22.42 48.35 2.53
CA ASN A 180 -23.34 48.85 1.51
C ASN A 180 -23.19 48.16 0.15
N ALA A 181 -22.56 46.97 0.10
CA ALA A 181 -22.38 46.25 -1.15
C ALA A 181 -23.72 45.85 -1.79
N ASP A 182 -23.85 46.15 -3.08
CA ASP A 182 -24.96 45.69 -3.92
C ASP A 182 -24.95 44.15 -4.07
N GLN A 183 -26.04 43.62 -4.62
CA GLN A 183 -26.24 42.18 -4.75
C GLN A 183 -25.20 41.52 -5.67
N GLU A 184 -24.73 42.25 -6.69
CA GLU A 184 -23.72 41.78 -7.64
C GLU A 184 -22.36 41.64 -6.95
N LYS A 185 -21.92 42.64 -6.19
CA LYS A 185 -20.69 42.56 -5.38
C LYS A 185 -20.74 41.45 -4.33
N LYS A 186 -21.90 41.20 -3.73
CA LYS A 186 -22.11 40.06 -2.82
C LYS A 186 -21.87 38.72 -3.53
N GLN A 187 -22.39 38.56 -4.75
CA GLN A 187 -22.22 37.34 -5.54
C GLN A 187 -20.76 37.17 -5.98
N THR A 188 -20.13 38.24 -6.48
CA THR A 188 -18.72 38.22 -6.90
C THR A 188 -17.80 37.86 -5.74
N HIS A 189 -17.97 38.49 -4.57
CA HIS A 189 -17.16 38.15 -3.40
C HIS A 189 -17.39 36.72 -2.91
N ALA A 190 -18.64 36.21 -2.95
CA ALA A 190 -18.90 34.81 -2.60
C ALA A 190 -18.20 33.85 -3.56
N GLN A 191 -18.13 34.20 -4.84
CA GLN A 191 -17.41 33.43 -5.86
C GLN A 191 -15.88 33.50 -5.66
N GLU A 192 -15.33 34.68 -5.38
CA GLU A 192 -13.91 34.87 -5.04
C GLU A 192 -13.53 34.10 -3.78
N LEU A 193 -14.36 34.15 -2.74
CA LEU A 193 -14.18 33.39 -1.50
C LEU A 193 -14.19 31.89 -1.74
N LYS A 194 -15.09 31.41 -2.60
CA LYS A 194 -15.11 30.00 -3.02
C LYS A 194 -13.82 29.62 -3.75
N ILE A 195 -13.38 30.42 -4.72
CA ILE A 195 -12.14 30.17 -5.48
C ILE A 195 -10.92 30.19 -4.56
N ALA A 196 -10.85 31.15 -3.63
CA ALA A 196 -9.76 31.28 -2.68
C ALA A 196 -9.70 30.08 -1.72
N ARG A 197 -10.86 29.60 -1.22
CA ARG A 197 -10.93 28.34 -0.44
C ARG A 197 -10.47 27.15 -1.25
N GLU A 198 -10.95 26.99 -2.49
CA GLU A 198 -10.52 25.89 -3.36
C GLU A 198 -9.01 25.93 -3.63
N LYS A 199 -8.43 27.12 -3.84
CA LYS A 199 -7.00 27.31 -4.02
C LYS A 199 -6.23 26.94 -2.74
N GLN A 200 -6.66 27.42 -1.59
CA GLN A 200 -6.05 27.08 -0.29
C GLN A 200 -6.09 25.57 -0.02
N MET A 201 -7.19 24.88 -0.37
CA MET A 201 -7.28 23.42 -0.26
C MET A 201 -6.32 22.68 -1.20
N CYS A 202 -5.90 23.32 -2.30
CA CYS A 202 -4.90 22.80 -3.24
C CYS A 202 -3.46 23.17 -2.85
N GLU A 203 -3.24 24.03 -1.86
CA GLU A 203 -1.90 24.40 -1.41
C GLU A 203 -1.28 23.22 -0.64
N TYR A 204 -0.03 22.91 -0.96
CA TYR A 204 0.70 21.86 -0.26
C TYR A 204 1.17 22.40 1.09
N SER A 205 0.92 21.63 2.16
CA SER A 205 1.39 21.98 3.51
C SER A 205 2.60 21.11 3.84
N GLU A 206 3.73 21.74 4.11
CA GLU A 206 4.95 21.10 4.62
C GLU A 206 4.91 20.91 6.14
N VAL A 207 3.85 21.36 6.81
CA VAL A 207 3.73 21.27 8.26
C VAL A 207 3.57 19.80 8.65
N ALA A 208 4.57 19.26 9.34
CA ALA A 208 4.49 17.92 9.90
C ALA A 208 3.28 17.82 10.84
N THR A 209 2.53 16.72 10.72
CA THR A 209 1.36 16.44 11.55
C THR A 209 1.54 15.12 12.31
N PRO A 210 2.43 15.04 13.32
CA PRO A 210 2.75 13.79 14.00
C PRO A 210 1.52 13.09 14.59
N GLY A 211 0.53 13.85 15.06
CA GLY A 211 -0.72 13.26 15.56
C GLY A 211 -1.54 12.55 14.48
N LEU A 212 -1.57 13.06 13.24
CA LEU A 212 -2.23 12.34 12.13
C LEU A 212 -1.45 11.10 11.72
N ASP A 213 -0.12 11.09 11.89
CA ASP A 213 0.71 9.90 11.64
C ASP A 213 0.48 8.84 12.70
N ASN A 214 0.35 9.22 13.98
CA ASN A 214 -0.04 8.31 15.05
C ASN A 214 -1.41 7.67 14.78
N LEU A 215 -2.40 8.45 14.31
CA LEU A 215 -3.71 7.89 13.93
C LEU A 215 -3.60 6.92 12.75
N ARG A 216 -2.77 7.21 11.75
CA ARG A 216 -2.54 6.32 10.61
C ARG A 216 -1.96 4.98 11.06
N ILE A 217 -0.92 5.03 11.89
CA ILE A 217 -0.28 3.84 12.47
C ILE A 217 -1.32 3.02 13.26
N HIS A 218 -2.11 3.68 14.11
CA HIS A 218 -3.20 3.04 14.85
C HIS A 218 -4.19 2.33 13.91
N ILE A 219 -4.70 3.02 12.89
CA ILE A 219 -5.65 2.45 11.91
C ILE A 219 -5.07 1.21 11.22
N SER A 220 -3.82 1.31 10.76
CA SER A 220 -3.15 0.24 10.00
C SER A 220 -2.95 -1.05 10.80
N ASN A 221 -2.89 -0.97 12.13
CA ASN A 221 -2.58 -2.10 13.01
C ASN A 221 -3.78 -2.59 13.83
N GLU A 222 -4.72 -1.70 14.16
CA GLU A 222 -5.88 -2.04 15.02
C GLU A 222 -7.17 -2.25 14.23
N HIS A 223 -7.31 -1.65 13.05
CA HIS A 223 -8.55 -1.72 12.26
C HIS A 223 -8.36 -2.46 10.94
N VAL A 224 -7.38 -2.05 10.13
CA VAL A 224 -7.18 -2.60 8.78
C VAL A 224 -7.03 -4.13 8.72
N PRO A 225 -6.31 -4.82 9.63
CA PRO A 225 -6.11 -6.27 9.52
C PRO A 225 -7.41 -7.07 9.54
N ALA A 226 -8.33 -6.76 10.46
CA ALA A 226 -9.60 -7.46 10.61
C ALA A 226 -10.48 -7.31 9.36
N TYR A 227 -10.62 -6.07 8.85
CA TYR A 227 -11.44 -5.79 7.67
C TYR A 227 -10.79 -6.28 6.38
N THR A 228 -9.46 -6.38 6.33
CA THR A 228 -8.75 -6.95 5.17
C THR A 228 -8.95 -8.45 5.12
N LEU A 229 -8.85 -9.15 6.27
CA LEU A 229 -9.17 -10.57 6.38
C LEU A 229 -10.62 -10.83 5.93
N TRP A 230 -11.57 -10.03 6.42
CA TRP A 230 -12.96 -10.14 6.01
C TRP A 230 -13.16 -9.91 4.50
N SER A 231 -12.60 -8.83 3.95
CA SER A 231 -12.70 -8.57 2.51
C SER A 231 -12.05 -9.68 1.68
N ARG A 232 -10.94 -10.26 2.14
CA ARG A 232 -10.27 -11.37 1.45
C ARG A 232 -11.16 -12.60 1.39
N ARG A 233 -11.81 -12.98 2.50
CA ARG A 233 -12.79 -14.06 2.54
C ARG A 233 -13.93 -13.81 1.54
N ASN A 234 -14.53 -12.63 1.58
CA ASN A 234 -15.67 -12.33 0.70
C ASN A 234 -15.28 -12.40 -0.80
N ILE A 235 -14.08 -11.93 -1.18
CA ILE A 235 -13.60 -11.97 -2.58
C ILE A 235 -13.37 -13.42 -3.09
N LEU A 236 -13.12 -14.37 -2.18
CA LEU A 236 -13.05 -15.79 -2.52
C LEU A 236 -14.43 -16.37 -2.81
N GLU A 237 -15.44 -15.93 -2.06
CA GLU A 237 -16.83 -16.41 -2.18
C GLU A 237 -17.59 -15.75 -3.34
N ASP A 238 -17.35 -14.45 -3.60
CA ASP A 238 -18.06 -13.66 -4.61
C ASP A 238 -17.11 -12.85 -5.50
N SER A 239 -17.10 -13.17 -6.79
CA SER A 239 -16.26 -12.51 -7.79
C SER A 239 -16.69 -11.09 -8.13
N GLU A 240 -17.96 -10.73 -7.91
CA GLU A 240 -18.48 -9.38 -8.16
C GLU A 240 -17.87 -8.37 -7.18
N LEU A 241 -17.33 -8.84 -6.06
CA LEU A 241 -16.63 -7.97 -5.11
C LEU A 241 -15.27 -7.50 -5.63
N ARG A 242 -14.82 -7.95 -6.79
CA ARG A 242 -13.58 -7.47 -7.43
C ARG A 242 -13.79 -6.14 -8.15
N PHE A 243 -15.03 -5.72 -8.37
CA PHE A 243 -15.33 -4.43 -8.98
C PHE A 243 -14.86 -3.26 -8.09
N PRO A 244 -14.51 -2.08 -8.67
CA PRO A 244 -13.74 -1.06 -7.98
C PRO A 244 -14.54 -0.45 -6.84
N TYR A 245 -15.80 -0.12 -7.12
CA TYR A 245 -16.68 0.63 -6.22
C TYR A 245 -17.65 -0.28 -5.47
N VAL A 246 -17.16 -1.43 -5.02
CA VAL A 246 -17.90 -2.29 -4.10
C VAL A 246 -17.44 -2.00 -2.68
N CYS A 247 -18.40 -1.76 -1.79
CA CYS A 247 -18.10 -1.49 -0.38
C CYS A 247 -17.46 -2.73 0.27
N PRO A 248 -16.25 -2.62 0.86
CA PRO A 248 -15.61 -3.75 1.52
C PRO A 248 -16.30 -4.18 2.82
N LEU A 249 -17.26 -3.40 3.33
CA LEU A 249 -17.96 -3.62 4.60
C LEU A 249 -19.36 -4.21 4.46
N CYS A 250 -19.97 -4.16 3.28
CA CYS A 250 -21.32 -4.74 3.11
C CYS A 250 -21.58 -5.23 1.69
N SER A 251 -20.55 -5.26 0.84
CA SER A 251 -20.62 -5.76 -0.52
C SER A 251 -21.58 -4.99 -1.45
N TRP A 252 -22.07 -3.81 -1.03
CA TRP A 252 -22.92 -2.98 -1.88
C TRP A 252 -22.12 -2.39 -3.04
N ALA A 253 -22.60 -2.58 -4.27
CA ALA A 253 -21.97 -2.08 -5.48
C ALA A 253 -22.47 -0.67 -5.84
N MET A 254 -21.53 0.20 -6.21
CA MET A 254 -21.76 1.59 -6.62
C MET A 254 -21.05 1.84 -7.95
N LYS A 255 -21.25 3.05 -8.51
CA LYS A 255 -20.70 3.42 -9.82
C LYS A 255 -19.51 4.35 -9.76
N SER A 256 -19.22 4.93 -8.59
CA SER A 256 -18.17 5.94 -8.47
C SER A 256 -17.49 5.94 -7.10
N ASN A 257 -16.29 6.54 -7.04
CA ASN A 257 -15.59 6.77 -5.79
C ASN A 257 -16.37 7.71 -4.84
N TYR A 258 -17.15 8.64 -5.41
CA TYR A 258 -17.96 9.59 -4.64
C TYR A 258 -19.09 8.89 -3.90
N GLU A 259 -19.76 7.97 -4.60
CA GLU A 259 -20.79 7.12 -4.02
C GLU A 259 -20.21 6.21 -2.95
N LEU A 260 -19.04 5.62 -3.19
CA LEU A 260 -18.34 4.79 -2.20
C LEU A 260 -18.06 5.55 -0.91
N HIS A 261 -17.55 6.78 -1.00
CA HIS A 261 -17.31 7.64 0.17
C HIS A 261 -18.61 7.97 0.92
N ALA A 262 -19.64 8.40 0.20
CA ALA A 262 -20.92 8.78 0.79
C ALA A 262 -21.56 7.57 1.49
N HIS A 263 -21.55 6.40 0.85
CA HIS A 263 -22.06 5.15 1.39
C HIS A 263 -21.31 4.75 2.65
N ILE A 264 -19.97 4.76 2.64
CA ILE A 264 -19.18 4.37 3.83
C ILE A 264 -19.51 5.29 5.01
N LEU A 265 -19.47 6.60 4.80
CA LEU A 265 -19.74 7.56 5.87
C LEU A 265 -21.21 7.56 6.32
N GLY A 266 -22.15 7.34 5.41
CA GLY A 266 -23.58 7.37 5.70
C GLY A 266 -24.14 6.08 6.30
N CYS A 267 -23.71 4.91 5.81
CA CYS A 267 -24.19 3.60 6.27
C CYS A 267 -23.38 3.03 7.42
N HIS A 268 -22.06 3.27 7.45
CA HIS A 268 -21.15 2.64 8.42
C HIS A 268 -20.58 3.64 9.45
N GLY A 269 -20.99 4.91 9.37
CA GLY A 269 -20.49 5.98 10.24
C GLY A 269 -21.17 6.12 11.59
N ASN A 270 -22.18 5.33 11.96
CA ASN A 270 -22.92 5.55 13.20
C ASN A 270 -22.20 5.09 14.46
N PRO A 271 -22.47 5.74 15.62
CA PRO A 271 -22.18 5.34 16.99
C PRO A 271 -21.90 3.89 17.29
N SER A 272 -22.93 3.20 16.86
CA SER A 272 -23.55 2.12 17.57
C SER A 272 -24.15 1.23 16.51
N GLN A 273 -24.02 -0.07 16.73
CA GLN A 273 -24.57 -1.05 15.82
C GLN A 273 -26.08 -0.90 15.69
N ILE A 274 -26.77 -0.51 16.77
CA ILE A 274 -28.20 -0.27 16.80
C ILE A 274 -28.63 0.76 15.73
N GLN A 275 -27.91 1.87 15.58
CA GLN A 275 -28.26 2.87 14.55
C GLN A 275 -28.03 2.36 13.13
N ASN A 276 -26.99 1.55 12.92
CA ASN A 276 -26.75 0.89 11.63
C ASN A 276 -27.86 -0.12 11.33
N ASP A 277 -28.29 -0.90 12.31
CA ASP A 277 -29.36 -1.91 12.17
C ASP A 277 -30.71 -1.24 11.88
N LEU A 278 -30.97 -0.10 12.52
CA LEU A 278 -32.14 0.75 12.27
C LEU A 278 -32.04 1.58 10.98
N LYS A 279 -30.97 1.40 10.19
CA LYS A 279 -30.77 2.08 8.90
C LYS A 279 -30.85 3.61 9.03
N VAL A 280 -30.26 4.13 10.10
CA VAL A 280 -30.13 5.58 10.32
C VAL A 280 -28.92 6.08 9.55
N CYS A 281 -29.09 7.14 8.75
CA CYS A 281 -28.00 7.78 8.05
C CYS A 281 -27.10 8.53 9.04
N ALA A 282 -25.83 8.13 9.15
CA ALA A 282 -24.89 8.77 10.07
C ALA A 282 -24.59 10.25 9.72
N MET A 283 -24.80 10.65 8.46
CA MET A 283 -24.54 12.02 8.00
C MET A 283 -25.64 13.02 8.36
N CYS A 284 -26.89 12.58 8.50
CA CYS A 284 -28.03 13.49 8.72
C CYS A 284 -29.15 12.99 9.63
N GLY A 285 -29.06 11.75 10.14
CA GLY A 285 -30.05 11.16 11.03
C GLY A 285 -31.33 10.63 10.35
N PHE A 286 -31.41 10.65 9.01
CA PHE A 286 -32.57 10.10 8.30
C PHE A 286 -32.69 8.58 8.52
N THR A 287 -33.88 8.11 8.89
CA THR A 287 -34.16 6.69 9.11
C THR A 287 -34.86 6.09 7.89
N ALA A 288 -34.28 5.04 7.32
CA ALA A 288 -34.91 4.26 6.26
C ALA A 288 -35.54 2.98 6.82
N SER A 289 -36.52 2.42 6.09
CA SER A 289 -37.09 1.10 6.42
C SER A 289 -36.30 -0.08 5.83
N THR A 290 -35.39 0.18 4.88
CA THR A 290 -34.62 -0.85 4.16
C THR A 290 -33.22 -0.35 3.82
N ASP A 291 -32.27 -1.27 3.64
CA ASP A 291 -30.91 -0.94 3.16
C ASP A 291 -30.92 -0.22 1.82
N SER A 292 -31.74 -0.67 0.87
CA SER A 292 -31.88 -0.01 -0.43
C SER A 292 -32.46 1.41 -0.29
N GLY A 293 -33.38 1.61 0.65
CA GLY A 293 -33.92 2.94 0.98
C GLY A 293 -32.84 3.88 1.53
N LEU A 294 -32.01 3.39 2.45
CA LEU A 294 -30.88 4.16 3.01
C LEU A 294 -29.83 4.48 1.94
N ASN A 295 -29.44 3.49 1.13
CA ASN A 295 -28.49 3.68 0.04
C ASN A 295 -28.99 4.71 -0.97
N ARG A 296 -30.27 4.66 -1.34
CA ARG A 296 -30.88 5.66 -2.22
C ARG A 296 -30.89 7.05 -1.58
N HIS A 297 -31.22 7.15 -0.30
CA HIS A 297 -31.16 8.42 0.44
C HIS A 297 -29.75 9.01 0.38
N ILE A 298 -28.73 8.21 0.66
CA ILE A 298 -27.32 8.65 0.63
C ILE A 298 -26.92 9.09 -0.78
N LEU A 299 -27.25 8.29 -1.78
CA LEU A 299 -26.96 8.59 -3.19
C LEU A 299 -27.52 9.96 -3.59
N VAL A 300 -28.76 10.26 -3.23
CA VAL A 300 -29.44 11.50 -3.64
C VAL A 300 -28.98 12.72 -2.82
N ASN A 301 -28.77 12.55 -1.51
CA ASN A 301 -28.61 13.69 -0.60
C ASN A 301 -27.15 13.99 -0.23
N HIS A 302 -26.22 13.02 -0.33
CA HIS A 302 -24.87 13.14 0.23
C HIS A 302 -23.73 13.01 -0.78
N THR A 303 -24.01 12.68 -2.04
CA THR A 303 -22.95 12.47 -3.05
C THR A 303 -22.49 13.76 -3.74
N GLU A 304 -23.34 14.77 -3.84
CA GLU A 304 -23.06 15.96 -4.66
C GLU A 304 -21.85 16.77 -4.15
N ALA A 305 -21.69 16.89 -2.83
CA ALA A 305 -20.51 17.56 -2.25
C ALA A 305 -19.21 16.81 -2.58
N LEU A 306 -19.23 15.48 -2.48
CA LEU A 306 -18.09 14.61 -2.81
C LEU A 306 -17.76 14.64 -4.30
N LYS A 307 -18.78 14.66 -5.17
CA LYS A 307 -18.63 14.81 -6.61
C LYS A 307 -17.92 16.10 -6.97
N ARG A 308 -18.27 17.23 -6.32
CA ARG A 308 -17.57 18.51 -6.54
C ARG A 308 -16.10 18.44 -6.13
N LEU A 309 -15.79 17.82 -4.99
CA LEU A 309 -14.41 17.61 -4.53
C LEU A 309 -13.61 16.73 -5.50
N GLY A 310 -14.15 15.59 -5.91
CA GLY A 310 -13.49 14.70 -6.86
C GLY A 310 -13.24 15.36 -8.21
N ASN A 311 -14.22 16.08 -8.75
CA ASN A 311 -14.06 16.84 -9.98
C ASN A 311 -13.05 17.99 -9.85
N LEU A 312 -12.87 18.56 -8.65
CA LEU A 312 -11.80 19.52 -8.40
C LEU A 312 -10.43 18.82 -8.44
N TRP A 313 -10.27 17.66 -7.81
CA TRP A 313 -9.02 16.91 -7.81
C TRP A 313 -8.61 16.41 -9.19
N ILE A 314 -9.56 15.95 -10.00
CA ILE A 314 -9.31 15.54 -11.39
C ILE A 314 -8.86 16.75 -12.22
N ARG A 315 -9.58 17.89 -12.15
CA ARG A 315 -9.22 19.11 -12.90
C ARG A 315 -7.88 19.72 -12.48
N ARG A 316 -7.39 19.40 -11.29
CA ARG A 316 -6.10 19.85 -10.76
C ARG A 316 -5.00 18.80 -10.92
N GLU A 317 -5.28 17.69 -11.62
CA GLU A 317 -4.34 16.59 -11.84
C GLU A 317 -3.81 15.96 -10.54
N LEU A 318 -4.54 16.15 -9.43
CA LEU A 318 -4.24 15.57 -8.12
C LEU A 318 -4.79 14.14 -7.99
N MET A 319 -5.67 13.74 -8.91
CA MET A 319 -6.23 12.40 -9.00
C MET A 319 -6.31 11.99 -10.45
N MET A 320 -5.62 10.91 -10.79
CA MET A 320 -5.78 10.27 -12.09
C MET A 320 -6.98 9.33 -12.04
N ASN A 321 -7.73 9.25 -13.14
CA ASN A 321 -8.81 8.30 -13.35
C ASN A 321 -8.30 6.96 -13.89
N VAL A 322 -7.04 6.62 -13.66
CA VAL A 322 -6.43 5.35 -14.08
C VAL A 322 -5.60 4.79 -12.94
N THR A 323 -5.44 3.47 -12.95
CA THR A 323 -4.62 2.74 -11.98
C THR A 323 -3.56 1.96 -12.73
N ASP A 324 -2.35 1.92 -12.18
CA ASP A 324 -1.28 1.09 -12.68
C ASP A 324 -1.46 -0.38 -12.25
N PRO A 325 -1.69 -1.33 -13.18
CA PRO A 325 -1.78 -2.74 -12.86
C PRO A 325 -0.43 -3.36 -12.51
N GLY A 326 0.72 -2.71 -12.68
CA GLY A 326 2.00 -3.25 -12.21
C GLY A 326 2.25 -3.04 -10.73
N THR A 327 1.55 -2.09 -10.11
CA THR A 327 1.64 -1.82 -8.67
C THR A 327 0.32 -1.93 -7.93
N THR A 328 -0.79 -2.29 -8.59
CA THR A 328 -2.10 -2.45 -7.94
C THR A 328 -2.75 -3.78 -8.26
N CYS A 329 -3.13 -4.52 -7.23
CA CYS A 329 -3.92 -5.74 -7.37
C CYS A 329 -5.36 -5.39 -7.75
N ILE A 330 -5.78 -5.74 -8.96
CA ILE A 330 -7.12 -5.40 -9.47
C ILE A 330 -8.22 -6.32 -8.88
N TYR A 331 -7.86 -7.32 -8.08
CA TYR A 331 -8.81 -8.20 -7.39
C TYR A 331 -9.29 -7.60 -6.06
N CYS A 332 -8.38 -7.04 -5.27
CA CYS A 332 -8.66 -6.52 -3.93
C CYS A 332 -8.42 -5.00 -3.81
N TRP A 333 -7.89 -4.37 -4.86
CA TRP A 333 -7.52 -2.95 -4.91
C TRP A 333 -6.46 -2.56 -3.89
N GLN A 334 -5.63 -3.53 -3.47
CA GLN A 334 -4.43 -3.27 -2.69
C GLN A 334 -3.30 -2.79 -3.60
N THR A 335 -2.55 -1.82 -3.14
CA THR A 335 -1.46 -1.19 -3.88
C THR A 335 -0.12 -1.47 -3.22
N PHE A 336 0.92 -1.58 -4.03
CA PHE A 336 2.26 -1.98 -3.64
C PHE A 336 3.27 -0.95 -4.12
N LYS A 337 4.45 -0.95 -3.51
CA LYS A 337 5.55 -0.08 -3.94
C LYS A 337 6.23 -0.62 -5.19
N HIS A 338 6.31 -1.95 -5.32
CA HIS A 338 6.98 -2.63 -6.42
C HIS A 338 6.17 -3.80 -6.98
N ASP A 339 6.44 -4.13 -8.24
CA ASP A 339 5.83 -5.25 -8.97
C ASP A 339 6.08 -6.59 -8.30
N PHE A 340 7.29 -6.88 -7.80
CA PHE A 340 7.59 -8.14 -7.10
C PHE A 340 6.76 -8.34 -5.82
N GLN A 341 6.37 -7.26 -5.13
CA GLN A 341 5.47 -7.35 -3.98
C GLN A 341 4.04 -7.68 -4.43
N LEU A 342 3.57 -7.05 -5.51
CA LEU A 342 2.28 -7.38 -6.12
C LEU A 342 2.23 -8.83 -6.60
N GLN A 343 3.29 -9.33 -7.25
CA GLN A 343 3.34 -10.71 -7.72
C GLN A 343 3.27 -11.70 -6.57
N ALA A 344 4.00 -11.46 -5.47
CA ALA A 344 3.90 -12.26 -4.27
C ALA A 344 2.49 -12.22 -3.68
N HIS A 345 1.88 -11.03 -3.57
CA HIS A 345 0.50 -10.89 -3.13
C HIS A 345 -0.49 -11.72 -3.96
N LEU A 346 -0.41 -11.67 -5.30
CA LEU A 346 -1.30 -12.44 -6.18
C LEU A 346 -1.19 -13.94 -5.92
N LEU A 347 0.03 -14.45 -5.77
CA LEU A 347 0.30 -15.86 -5.48
C LEU A 347 -0.18 -16.25 -4.07
N VAL A 348 0.03 -15.40 -3.06
CA VAL A 348 -0.34 -15.71 -1.68
C VAL A 348 -1.85 -15.56 -1.45
N ALA A 349 -2.47 -14.52 -2.01
CA ALA A 349 -3.84 -14.11 -1.70
C ALA A 349 -4.91 -14.57 -2.69
N HIS A 350 -4.56 -14.76 -3.96
CA HIS A 350 -5.54 -15.00 -5.02
C HIS A 350 -5.38 -16.34 -5.73
N VAL A 351 -4.38 -17.13 -5.32
CA VAL A 351 -4.14 -18.50 -5.81
C VAL A 351 -4.51 -19.56 -4.74
N THR A 352 -5.22 -19.14 -3.71
CA THR A 352 -5.75 -20.00 -2.63
C THR A 352 -7.28 -20.09 -2.72
N SER A 353 -7.84 -21.10 -2.07
CA SER A 353 -9.29 -21.24 -1.83
C SER A 353 -9.69 -20.95 -0.39
N HIS A 354 -8.73 -20.56 0.46
CA HIS A 354 -8.95 -20.32 1.88
C HIS A 354 -8.20 -19.05 2.32
N GLU A 355 -8.85 -18.17 3.07
CA GLU A 355 -8.36 -16.82 3.39
C GLU A 355 -7.07 -16.83 4.22
N LEU A 356 -6.91 -17.81 5.11
CA LEU A 356 -5.73 -18.00 5.97
C LEU A 356 -4.77 -19.09 5.49
N ARG A 357 -4.77 -19.40 4.19
CA ARG A 357 -3.82 -20.33 3.58
C ARG A 357 -3.03 -19.62 2.50
N CYS A 358 -1.70 -19.75 2.54
CA CYS A 358 -0.84 -19.18 1.52
C CYS A 358 -1.05 -19.90 0.18
N GLY A 359 -1.51 -19.19 -0.85
CA GLY A 359 -1.71 -19.79 -2.19
C GLY A 359 -0.41 -20.16 -2.92
N TRP A 360 0.74 -19.65 -2.46
CA TRP A 360 2.04 -19.98 -3.02
C TRP A 360 2.60 -21.27 -2.39
N CYS A 361 2.89 -21.27 -1.10
CA CYS A 361 3.56 -22.39 -0.43
C CYS A 361 2.61 -23.35 0.31
N ASN A 362 1.30 -23.06 0.34
CA ASN A 362 0.26 -23.86 0.99
C ASN A 362 0.33 -23.96 2.52
N ILE A 363 1.19 -23.18 3.18
CA ILE A 363 1.20 -23.06 4.64
C ILE A 363 -0.14 -22.49 5.13
N GLU A 364 -0.68 -23.09 6.20
CA GLU A 364 -1.92 -22.70 6.84
C GLU A 364 -1.66 -21.91 8.13
N PHE A 365 -2.40 -20.83 8.32
CA PHE A 365 -2.33 -19.96 9.50
C PHE A 365 -3.58 -20.10 10.39
N THR A 366 -4.41 -21.11 10.12
CA THR A 366 -5.65 -21.43 10.85
C THR A 366 -5.41 -21.98 12.25
N SER A 367 -4.19 -22.46 12.54
CA SER A 367 -3.82 -22.95 13.87
C SER A 367 -3.67 -21.83 14.91
N CYS A 368 -3.62 -20.56 14.48
CA CYS A 368 -3.62 -19.43 15.40
C CYS A 368 -5.02 -19.23 15.99
N PRO A 369 -5.19 -19.22 17.33
CA PRO A 369 -6.52 -19.08 17.95
C PRO A 369 -7.22 -17.76 17.60
N ASP A 370 -6.45 -16.67 17.46
CA ASP A 370 -6.94 -15.39 16.97
C ASP A 370 -6.73 -15.31 15.45
N PRO A 371 -7.80 -15.34 14.64
CA PRO A 371 -7.68 -15.27 13.18
C PRO A 371 -7.11 -13.94 12.69
N ILE A 372 -7.26 -12.84 13.45
CA ILE A 372 -6.67 -11.55 13.10
C ILE A 372 -5.15 -11.62 13.27
N LEU A 373 -4.68 -12.16 14.40
CA LEU A 373 -3.25 -12.40 14.60
C LEU A 373 -2.69 -13.37 13.56
N GLY A 374 -3.38 -14.47 13.26
CA GLY A 374 -3.01 -15.40 12.19
C GLY A 374 -2.89 -14.70 10.83
N PHE A 375 -3.81 -13.78 10.52
CA PHE A 375 -3.74 -12.96 9.30
C PHE A 375 -2.54 -12.00 9.31
N MET A 376 -2.22 -11.37 10.44
CA MET A 376 -1.04 -10.50 10.55
C MET A 376 0.27 -11.27 10.32
N ILE A 377 0.38 -12.50 10.84
CA ILE A 377 1.50 -13.40 10.56
C ILE A 377 1.55 -13.72 9.06
N MET A 378 0.42 -14.03 8.45
CA MET A 378 0.35 -14.30 7.01
C MET A 378 0.73 -13.07 6.17
N GLN A 379 0.47 -11.83 6.60
CA GLN A 379 0.96 -10.63 5.91
C GLN A 379 2.49 -10.52 5.95
N HIS A 380 3.12 -10.90 7.07
CA HIS A 380 4.59 -10.98 7.15
C HIS A 380 5.14 -12.08 6.26
N HIS A 381 4.46 -13.22 6.21
CA HIS A 381 4.77 -14.31 5.31
C HIS A 381 4.66 -13.89 3.83
N GLU A 382 3.62 -13.16 3.46
CA GLU A 382 3.44 -12.57 2.12
C GLU A 382 4.58 -11.61 1.76
N TYR A 383 4.99 -10.77 2.72
CA TYR A 383 6.14 -9.89 2.55
C TYR A 383 7.44 -10.68 2.31
N ASN A 384 7.69 -11.74 3.08
CA ASN A 384 8.86 -12.59 2.94
C ASN A 384 8.89 -13.31 1.58
N HIS A 385 7.75 -13.72 1.05
CA HIS A 385 7.61 -14.18 -0.33
C HIS A 385 7.96 -13.08 -1.35
N GLY A 386 7.52 -11.84 -1.10
CA GLY A 386 7.92 -10.66 -1.88
C GLY A 386 9.44 -10.44 -1.88
N ARG A 387 10.13 -10.72 -0.77
CA ARG A 387 11.61 -10.66 -0.69
C ARG A 387 12.26 -11.69 -1.60
N THR A 388 11.74 -12.91 -1.69
CA THR A 388 12.27 -13.93 -2.63
C THR A 388 12.18 -13.47 -4.08
N LEU A 389 11.07 -12.83 -4.47
CA LEU A 389 10.95 -12.24 -5.81
C LEU A 389 11.85 -11.01 -5.99
N HIS A 390 12.05 -10.22 -4.93
CA HIS A 390 12.98 -9.10 -4.92
C HIS A 390 14.45 -9.56 -5.13
N GLU A 391 14.87 -10.65 -4.50
CA GLU A 391 16.20 -11.26 -4.74
C GLU A 391 16.38 -11.62 -6.22
N THR A 392 15.33 -12.17 -6.84
CA THR A 392 15.35 -12.47 -8.28
C THR A 392 15.45 -11.18 -9.10
N ALA A 393 14.67 -10.15 -8.75
CA ALA A 393 14.73 -8.86 -9.42
C ALA A 393 16.14 -8.23 -9.33
N LEU A 394 16.82 -8.33 -8.18
CA LEU A 394 18.20 -7.89 -7.98
C LEU A 394 19.19 -8.69 -8.85
N GLN A 395 19.07 -10.02 -8.85
CA GLN A 395 19.93 -10.90 -9.64
C GLN A 395 19.89 -10.57 -11.14
N TYR A 396 18.70 -10.26 -11.66
CA TYR A 396 18.49 -9.90 -13.06
C TYR A 396 18.57 -8.40 -13.34
N LYS A 397 18.97 -7.58 -12.34
CA LYS A 397 19.13 -6.11 -12.45
C LYS A 397 17.85 -5.38 -12.85
N TYR A 398 16.69 -5.92 -12.47
CA TYR A 398 15.42 -5.23 -12.60
C TYR A 398 15.21 -4.17 -11.52
N THR A 399 15.92 -4.26 -10.40
CA THR A 399 15.95 -3.25 -9.34
C THR A 399 17.37 -3.08 -8.79
N CYS A 400 17.62 -1.92 -8.18
CA CYS A 400 18.84 -1.63 -7.41
C CYS A 400 18.53 -1.36 -5.92
N GLU A 401 17.26 -1.43 -5.51
CA GLU A 401 16.88 -1.23 -4.10
C GLU A 401 17.43 -2.39 -3.25
N PRO A 402 18.14 -2.11 -2.14
CA PRO A 402 18.67 -3.19 -1.31
C PRO A 402 17.54 -4.02 -0.69
N LEU A 403 17.80 -5.31 -0.55
CA LEU A 403 16.88 -6.22 0.12
C LEU A 403 16.79 -5.86 1.61
N LYS A 404 15.56 -5.60 2.08
CA LYS A 404 15.29 -5.42 3.52
C LYS A 404 15.32 -6.75 4.26
N ASP A 405 15.45 -6.71 5.58
CA ASP A 405 15.44 -7.89 6.44
C ASP A 405 14.08 -8.62 6.41
N PRO A 406 14.06 -9.96 6.65
CA PRO A 406 12.82 -10.70 6.75
C PRO A 406 11.98 -10.19 7.92
N LEU A 407 10.66 -10.24 7.75
CA LEU A 407 9.73 -9.99 8.84
C LEU A 407 9.56 -11.27 9.69
N PRO A 408 9.41 -11.14 11.02
CA PRO A 408 9.17 -12.28 11.89
C PRO A 408 7.77 -12.85 11.65
N GLU A 409 7.65 -14.18 11.65
CA GLU A 409 6.38 -14.92 11.52
C GLU A 409 6.03 -15.58 12.86
N VAL A 410 5.83 -14.75 13.89
CA VAL A 410 5.59 -15.20 15.28
C VAL A 410 4.22 -14.77 15.79
N PRO A 411 3.58 -15.55 16.68
CA PRO A 411 2.29 -15.21 17.25
C PRO A 411 2.40 -14.19 18.40
N ASP A 412 3.02 -13.04 18.12
CA ASP A 412 3.14 -11.91 19.04
C ASP A 412 2.79 -10.62 18.30
N LYS A 413 1.62 -10.04 18.61
CA LYS A 413 1.10 -8.84 17.92
C LYS A 413 2.07 -7.66 17.97
N GLN A 414 2.74 -7.44 19.10
CA GLN A 414 3.63 -6.28 19.26
C GLN A 414 4.90 -6.45 18.44
N ILE A 415 5.50 -7.64 18.44
CA ILE A 415 6.67 -7.94 17.60
C ILE A 415 6.33 -7.75 16.11
N LEU A 416 5.14 -8.15 15.68
CA LEU A 416 4.70 -7.96 14.30
C LEU A 416 4.57 -6.47 13.95
N ILE A 417 3.92 -5.68 14.82
CA ILE A 417 3.76 -4.23 14.63
C ILE A 417 5.12 -3.52 14.59
N ASP A 418 6.00 -3.81 15.55
CA ASP A 418 7.32 -3.18 15.66
C ASP A 418 8.18 -3.46 14.43
N ALA A 419 8.15 -4.70 13.93
CA ALA A 419 8.89 -5.08 12.73
C ALA A 419 8.36 -4.38 11.47
N ARG A 420 7.03 -4.19 11.35
CA ARG A 420 6.43 -3.44 10.25
C ARG A 420 6.81 -1.96 10.28
N LEU A 421 6.75 -1.33 11.46
CA LEU A 421 7.15 0.07 11.63
C LEU A 421 8.64 0.29 11.30
N ALA A 422 9.50 -0.65 11.69
CA ALA A 422 10.92 -0.60 11.35
C ALA A 422 11.18 -0.64 9.83
N GLN A 423 10.29 -1.26 9.05
CA GLN A 423 10.42 -1.31 7.58
C GLN A 423 9.98 -0.04 6.87
N SER A 424 8.99 0.67 7.42
CA SER A 424 8.45 1.90 6.84
C SER A 424 9.37 3.10 7.03
N GLY A 425 10.35 3.01 7.95
CA GLY A 425 11.20 4.15 8.34
C GLY A 425 10.51 5.12 9.31
N ASP A 426 9.23 4.90 9.61
CA ASP A 426 8.42 5.69 10.53
C ASP A 426 8.60 5.17 11.95
N ARG A 427 9.56 5.73 12.68
CA ARG A 427 9.69 5.51 14.12
C ARG A 427 9.15 6.75 14.85
N PRO A 428 8.00 6.69 15.53
CA PRO A 428 7.65 7.70 16.51
C PRO A 428 8.64 7.61 17.67
N ASP A 429 9.21 8.74 18.09
CA ASP A 429 10.02 8.81 19.31
C ASP A 429 9.14 8.46 20.52
N LEU A 430 9.28 7.24 21.03
CA LEU A 430 8.72 6.86 22.32
C LEU A 430 9.38 7.68 23.44
N PRO A 431 8.62 8.13 24.46
CA PRO A 431 9.21 8.82 25.61
C PRO A 431 10.23 7.92 26.30
N LYS A 432 11.44 8.43 26.50
CA LYS A 432 12.53 7.74 27.20
C LYS A 432 12.13 7.38 28.64
N GLY A 433 11.59 6.18 28.81
CA GLY A 433 11.52 5.49 30.10
C GLY A 433 12.94 5.21 30.61
N LYS A 434 13.18 5.50 31.88
CA LYS A 434 14.47 5.46 32.58
C LYS A 434 15.28 4.20 32.26
N LYS A 435 16.54 4.41 31.88
CA LYS A 435 17.59 3.38 31.82
C LYS A 435 17.71 2.68 33.18
N SER A 436 17.35 1.40 33.25
CA SER A 436 17.88 0.49 34.27
C SER A 436 19.12 -0.20 33.71
N SER A 437 20.22 -0.09 34.46
CA SER A 437 21.54 -0.59 34.10
C SER A 437 21.60 -2.13 33.97
N PRO A 438 22.55 -2.66 33.17
CA PRO A 438 22.61 -4.08 32.83
C PRO A 438 23.18 -4.89 33.99
N ASN A 439 22.43 -5.90 34.45
CA ASN A 439 22.93 -6.86 35.41
C ASN A 439 23.67 -8.00 34.70
N ARG A 440 24.83 -8.33 35.25
CA ARG A 440 25.84 -9.27 34.72
C ARG A 440 25.29 -10.68 34.51
N SER A 441 25.71 -11.28 33.40
CA SER A 441 25.53 -12.69 33.05
C SER A 441 26.16 -13.63 34.10
N PRO A 442 25.50 -14.74 34.49
CA PRO A 442 26.15 -15.81 35.24
C PRO A 442 26.91 -16.73 34.27
N LYS A 443 28.22 -16.85 34.50
CA LYS A 443 29.10 -17.85 33.86
C LYS A 443 28.66 -19.26 34.22
N SER A 444 28.37 -20.06 33.21
CA SER A 444 28.29 -21.52 33.27
C SER A 444 29.65 -22.12 33.65
N LYS A 445 29.70 -22.90 34.74
CA LYS A 445 30.79 -23.85 35.03
C LYS A 445 30.20 -25.25 35.14
N SER A 446 30.62 -26.12 34.23
CA SER A 446 30.38 -27.56 34.26
C SER A 446 31.05 -28.20 35.48
N PRO A 447 30.42 -29.18 36.17
CA PRO A 447 31.10 -30.00 37.15
C PRO A 447 31.63 -31.29 36.53
N LYS A 448 32.92 -31.56 36.76
CA LYS A 448 33.60 -32.84 36.53
C LYS A 448 33.58 -33.65 37.84
N SER A 449 32.96 -34.84 37.78
CA SER A 449 33.27 -36.10 38.47
C SER A 449 34.05 -36.09 39.80
N LYS A 450 33.42 -36.61 40.88
CA LYS A 450 34.06 -37.49 41.87
C LYS A 450 33.05 -38.50 42.43
N SER A 451 33.39 -39.77 42.31
CA SER A 451 32.70 -40.94 42.89
C SER A 451 32.84 -41.00 44.42
N PRO A 452 31.94 -41.70 45.12
CA PRO A 452 32.28 -42.34 46.38
C PRO A 452 32.15 -43.87 46.31
N LYS A 453 33.13 -44.56 46.90
CA LYS A 453 33.14 -45.99 47.19
C LYS A 453 32.35 -46.28 48.47
N SER A 454 31.55 -47.35 48.41
CA SER A 454 31.25 -48.39 49.42
C SER A 454 31.44 -48.12 50.92
N GLY A 455 30.44 -48.47 51.74
CA GLY A 455 30.61 -48.70 53.17
C GLY A 455 29.32 -49.04 53.93
N SER A 456 29.15 -50.32 54.23
CA SER A 456 28.05 -51.07 54.87
C SER A 456 27.60 -50.67 56.30
N LYS A 457 26.45 -51.29 56.69
CA LYS A 457 25.87 -51.54 58.05
C LYS A 457 24.96 -50.42 58.58
N GLY A 458 23.77 -50.65 59.13
CA GLY A 458 23.11 -51.88 59.59
C GLY A 458 22.52 -51.62 60.99
N LYS A 459 21.26 -52.05 61.21
CA LYS A 459 20.49 -52.01 62.49
C LYS A 459 20.11 -50.58 62.94
N LYS A 460 18.93 -50.30 63.48
CA LYS A 460 17.96 -51.11 64.22
C LYS A 460 16.59 -50.44 64.12
#